data_AF-A0A6N8X5E4-F1
#
_entry.id   AF-A0A6N8X5E4-F1
#
_cell.length_a   1.000
_cell.length_b   1.000
_cell.length_c   1.000
_cell.angle_alpha   90.00
_cell.angle_beta   90.00
_cell.angle_gamma   90.00
#
_symmetry.space_group_name_H-M   'P 1'
#
loop_
_entity.id
_entity.type
_entity.pdbx_description
1 polymer ?
#
loop_
_entity_poly.entity_id
_entity_poly.type
_entity_poly.pdbx_seq_one_letter_code
_entity_poly.pdbx_strand_id
1 'polypeptide(L)'
;MPMGVVMSSRQKKRVAQSGCETPEYGINTSKLGRNGSGGVATARLAQVISRSSNACQTAWVRGGRRPAGMTPQRTLSRTVSCSGIGLHSGRKVTLRIKPAPADHGIRFRRLDLNGLEVPAEADRISSLSYATALTQDAASVGTVEHLLAAFVGLGVDNATVELNAAEVPIMDGSAASFVYLVHEAGVKTLSAARRFLKVARPIVLSKGDKRIAVYPSDHFKVTYSISFDHPLLRHQSRTQQITEDSFAEEIAPARTFGFLKEVEQMRQKGLALGGSLDNAIVLGETGVLNNTLRFEDEFVRHKILDVIGDLALVGHPIIGHVVAHRAGHALHAGFAQKILQESDAWHLVDAPLAPAPEEAAVPETVTGTQPVKT
;
A
#
# COMPACT_ATOMS: atom_id res chain seq x y z
N MET A 1 -26.35 -43.99 32.68
CA MET A 1 -26.90 -43.93 34.06
C MET A 1 -26.64 -45.26 34.74
N PRO A 2 -26.62 -45.33 36.09
CA PRO A 2 -26.34 -44.26 37.08
C PRO A 2 -24.81 -44.22 37.35
N MET A 3 -24.18 -43.73 38.43
CA MET A 3 -24.53 -42.82 39.56
C MET A 3 -23.57 -41.59 39.50
N GLY A 4 -23.70 -40.51 40.26
CA GLY A 4 -24.76 -40.13 41.21
C GLY A 4 -24.33 -39.99 42.67
N VAL A 5 -23.56 -38.97 43.04
CA VAL A 5 -23.39 -38.51 44.45
C VAL A 5 -23.55 -36.98 44.52
N VAL A 6 -24.10 -36.49 45.64
CA VAL A 6 -24.86 -35.24 45.73
C VAL A 6 -24.22 -34.18 46.66
N MET A 7 -24.48 -32.92 46.30
CA MET A 7 -24.31 -31.62 46.99
C MET A 7 -24.15 -31.57 48.53
N SER A 8 -23.42 -30.55 49.00
CA SER A 8 -23.85 -29.58 50.03
C SER A 8 -22.84 -28.41 50.16
N SER A 9 -23.13 -27.26 50.77
CA SER A 9 -23.99 -26.15 50.31
C SER A 9 -23.80 -24.88 51.20
N ARG A 10 -24.01 -23.67 50.65
CA ARG A 10 -24.12 -22.34 51.36
C ARG A 10 -22.83 -21.86 52.07
N GLN A 11 -22.53 -20.58 52.35
CA GLN A 11 -23.02 -19.22 52.00
C GLN A 11 -21.80 -18.25 52.23
N LYS A 12 -21.74 -16.94 51.96
CA LYS A 12 -22.72 -15.86 51.69
C LYS A 12 -22.07 -14.73 50.84
N LYS A 13 -22.85 -13.71 50.44
CA LYS A 13 -22.49 -12.52 49.64
C LYS A 13 -21.51 -11.51 50.31
N ARG A 14 -20.75 -10.77 49.49
CA ARG A 14 -20.78 -9.28 49.44
C ARG A 14 -20.39 -8.75 48.05
N VAL A 15 -20.81 -7.53 47.73
CA VAL A 15 -20.74 -6.87 46.40
C VAL A 15 -19.98 -5.55 46.53
N ALA A 16 -19.13 -5.24 45.54
CA ALA A 16 -18.75 -3.88 45.12
C ALA A 16 -18.26 -3.93 43.66
N GLN A 17 -18.40 -2.84 42.92
CA GLN A 17 -18.29 -2.79 41.44
C GLN A 17 -17.02 -2.09 40.93
N SER A 18 -16.90 -2.09 39.60
CA SER A 18 -16.00 -1.32 38.71
C SER A 18 -14.61 -1.93 38.45
N GLY A 19 -14.13 -2.04 37.20
CA GLY A 19 -14.83 -1.84 35.91
C GLY A 19 -13.97 -1.21 34.84
N CYS A 20 -13.30 -2.02 34.02
CA CYS A 20 -12.80 -1.62 32.70
C CYS A 20 -12.47 -2.86 31.85
N GLU A 21 -13.45 -3.37 31.10
CA GLU A 21 -13.21 -4.38 30.06
C GLU A 21 -13.19 -3.69 28.70
N THR A 22 -12.07 -3.81 27.98
CA THR A 22 -11.93 -3.34 26.60
C THR A 22 -12.45 -4.39 25.63
N PRO A 23 -13.34 -4.06 24.66
CA PRO A 23 -13.88 -5.06 23.74
C PRO A 23 -12.85 -5.49 22.69
N GLU A 24 -12.56 -6.80 22.64
CA GLU A 24 -11.85 -7.42 21.51
C GLU A 24 -12.74 -7.45 20.26
N TYR A 25 -12.42 -6.64 19.25
CA TYR A 25 -13.06 -6.73 17.93
C TYR A 25 -12.35 -7.79 17.05
N GLY A 26 -12.58 -9.06 17.37
CA GLY A 26 -12.21 -10.17 16.49
C GLY A 26 -13.21 -10.33 15.34
N ILE A 27 -12.80 -10.04 14.11
CA ILE A 27 -13.63 -10.30 12.92
C ILE A 27 -13.55 -11.80 12.59
N ASN A 28 -14.62 -12.53 12.92
CA ASN A 28 -14.78 -13.93 12.52
C ASN A 28 -15.39 -14.01 11.10
N THR A 29 -14.62 -14.52 10.13
CA THR A 29 -15.00 -14.59 8.72
C THR A 29 -15.94 -15.76 8.36
N SER A 30 -16.37 -16.58 9.33
CA SER A 30 -17.16 -17.81 9.07
C SER A 30 -18.67 -17.60 8.77
N LYS A 31 -19.09 -16.41 8.30
CA LYS A 31 -20.50 -16.10 7.95
C LYS A 31 -20.66 -15.30 6.65
N LEU A 32 -20.06 -15.78 5.57
CA LEU A 32 -20.45 -15.42 4.20
C LEU A 32 -20.77 -16.69 3.41
N GLY A 33 -22.03 -17.13 3.49
CA GLY A 33 -22.50 -18.34 2.82
C GLY A 33 -23.99 -18.28 2.50
N ARG A 34 -24.30 -18.28 1.20
CA ARG A 34 -25.62 -18.50 0.58
C ARG A 34 -26.76 -17.54 1.00
N ASN A 35 -26.94 -16.46 0.25
CA ASN A 35 -28.06 -16.30 -0.69
C ASN A 35 -28.13 -14.88 -1.29
N GLY A 36 -28.43 -14.79 -2.59
CA GLY A 36 -29.17 -13.67 -3.21
C GLY A 36 -28.50 -12.29 -3.35
N SER A 37 -28.56 -11.73 -4.56
CA SER A 37 -28.29 -10.32 -4.91
C SER A 37 -26.93 -9.73 -4.53
N GLY A 38 -26.01 -9.66 -5.51
CA GLY A 38 -24.89 -8.73 -5.46
C GLY A 38 -25.35 -7.28 -5.63
N GLY A 39 -24.72 -6.35 -4.91
CA GLY A 39 -25.01 -4.90 -5.04
C GLY A 39 -24.66 -4.04 -3.81
N VAL A 40 -24.53 -4.64 -2.62
CA VAL A 40 -24.44 -3.86 -1.35
C VAL A 40 -22.98 -3.64 -0.87
N ALA A 41 -22.02 -4.44 -1.32
CA ALA A 41 -20.63 -4.37 -0.85
C ALA A 41 -19.82 -3.21 -1.46
N THR A 42 -20.11 -2.79 -2.69
CA THR A 42 -19.41 -1.70 -3.40
C THR A 42 -19.85 -0.32 -2.93
N ALA A 43 -21.11 -0.15 -2.52
CA ALA A 43 -21.66 1.14 -2.09
C ALA A 43 -21.01 1.71 -0.80
N ARG A 44 -20.52 0.84 0.10
CA ARG A 44 -19.86 1.28 1.34
C ARG A 44 -18.44 1.82 1.14
N LEU A 45 -17.76 1.47 0.04
CA LEU A 45 -16.43 2.03 -0.24
C LEU A 45 -16.56 3.50 -0.69
N ALA A 46 -17.52 3.80 -1.57
CA ALA A 46 -17.78 5.15 -2.05
C ALA A 46 -18.26 6.13 -0.95
N GLN A 47 -19.06 5.67 0.01
CA GLN A 47 -19.60 6.53 1.08
C GLN A 47 -18.58 6.94 2.16
N VAL A 48 -17.43 6.26 2.27
CA VAL A 48 -16.36 6.67 3.21
C VAL A 48 -15.51 7.80 2.60
N ILE A 49 -15.28 7.76 1.29
CA ILE A 49 -14.50 8.76 0.54
C ILE A 49 -15.17 10.14 0.63
N SER A 50 -16.50 10.24 0.56
CA SER A 50 -17.22 11.52 0.58
C SER A 50 -17.39 12.17 1.97
N ARG A 51 -16.92 11.54 3.06
CA ARG A 51 -17.17 12.00 4.45
C ARG A 51 -15.93 12.37 5.25
N SER A 52 -14.74 12.07 4.73
CA SER A 52 -13.46 12.40 5.37
C SER A 52 -12.94 13.81 5.02
N SER A 53 -13.54 14.49 4.04
CA SER A 53 -13.05 15.76 3.47
C SER A 53 -13.26 17.00 4.35
N ASN A 54 -14.12 16.96 5.38
CA ASN A 54 -14.61 18.16 6.09
C ASN A 54 -14.31 18.19 7.61
N ALA A 55 -13.39 17.36 8.11
CA ALA A 55 -13.14 17.24 9.56
C ALA A 55 -11.64 17.27 9.94
N CYS A 56 -10.89 18.26 9.45
CA CYS A 56 -9.56 18.56 10.00
C CYS A 56 -9.25 20.07 9.95
N GLN A 57 -9.91 20.84 10.82
CA GLN A 57 -9.49 22.20 11.16
C GLN A 57 -9.35 22.35 12.68
N THR A 58 -8.35 23.14 13.09
CA THR A 58 -8.04 23.59 14.47
C THR A 58 -7.41 22.57 15.45
N ALA A 59 -6.07 22.61 15.54
CA ALA A 59 -5.31 22.43 16.79
C ALA A 59 -3.85 22.92 16.61
N TRP A 60 -3.61 24.24 16.63
CA TRP A 60 -2.25 24.79 16.55
C TRP A 60 -1.54 24.73 17.91
N VAL A 61 -0.68 23.72 18.11
CA VAL A 61 0.25 23.69 19.25
C VAL A 61 1.46 24.58 18.95
N ARG A 62 1.78 25.51 19.86
CA ARG A 62 2.94 26.41 19.73
C ARG A 62 4.25 25.66 19.93
N GLY A 63 5.07 25.52 18.89
CA GLY A 63 6.45 25.01 19.00
C GLY A 63 7.21 25.08 17.67
N GLY A 64 8.15 26.02 17.56
CA GLY A 64 9.04 26.18 16.40
C GLY A 64 8.36 26.76 15.15
N ARG A 65 8.73 28.00 14.75
CA ARG A 65 8.38 28.51 13.41
C ARG A 65 9.20 27.74 12.36
N ARG A 66 8.51 26.97 11.53
CA ARG A 66 9.10 26.35 10.32
C ARG A 66 9.35 27.44 9.26
N PRO A 67 10.30 27.26 8.34
CA PRO A 67 10.31 28.01 7.09
C PRO A 67 8.97 27.82 6.37
N ALA A 68 8.39 28.89 5.84
CA ALA A 68 7.16 28.79 5.08
C ALA A 68 7.43 28.04 3.76
N GLY A 69 6.53 27.12 3.40
CA GLY A 69 6.56 26.46 2.09
C GLY A 69 7.30 25.12 1.99
N MET A 70 7.55 24.38 3.08
CA MET A 70 8.12 23.02 3.00
C MET A 70 7.07 21.93 3.22
N THR A 71 7.01 20.92 2.35
CA THR A 71 6.18 19.72 2.55
C THR A 71 6.69 18.91 3.75
N PRO A 72 5.87 18.61 4.78
CA PRO A 72 6.32 17.86 5.96
C PRO A 72 6.32 16.35 5.74
N GLN A 73 7.17 15.62 6.46
CA GLN A 73 7.10 14.16 6.52
C GLN A 73 5.79 13.70 7.15
N ARG A 74 5.32 12.51 6.78
CA ARG A 74 4.08 11.91 7.29
C ARG A 74 4.29 10.55 7.95
N THR A 75 3.41 10.23 8.88
CA THR A 75 3.28 8.93 9.55
C THR A 75 1.82 8.67 9.91
N LEU A 76 1.45 7.45 10.30
CA LEU A 76 0.08 7.14 10.73
C LEU A 76 -0.29 7.93 11.99
N SER A 77 -1.57 8.27 12.16
CA SER A 77 -2.05 8.94 13.37
C SER A 77 -2.11 7.99 14.57
N ARG A 78 -2.56 6.74 14.35
CA ARG A 78 -2.62 5.65 15.33
C ARG A 78 -2.15 4.32 14.75
N THR A 79 -2.09 3.28 15.58
CA THR A 79 -1.82 1.91 15.12
C THR A 79 -3.06 1.33 14.44
N VAL A 80 -2.85 0.54 13.40
CA VAL A 80 -3.87 -0.29 12.73
C VAL A 80 -3.33 -1.71 12.54
N SER A 81 -4.21 -2.70 12.49
CA SER A 81 -3.82 -4.10 12.33
C SER A 81 -4.73 -4.85 11.34
N CYS A 82 -4.18 -5.87 10.70
CA CYS A 82 -4.94 -6.84 9.93
C CYS A 82 -4.39 -8.25 10.18
N SER A 83 -5.13 -9.26 9.70
CA SER A 83 -4.61 -10.63 9.60
C SER A 83 -5.04 -11.24 8.28
N GLY A 84 -4.16 -12.05 7.71
CA GLY A 84 -4.34 -12.69 6.42
C GLY A 84 -3.40 -13.88 6.28
N ILE A 85 -3.04 -14.24 5.05
CA ILE A 85 -2.05 -15.28 4.75
C ILE A 85 -0.98 -14.73 3.82
N GLY A 86 0.25 -15.24 3.92
CA GLY A 86 1.28 -14.96 2.92
C GLY A 86 0.97 -15.68 1.60
N LEU A 87 1.18 -15.01 0.46
CA LEU A 87 0.94 -15.58 -0.88
C LEU A 87 1.77 -16.83 -1.11
N HIS A 88 3.07 -16.73 -0.84
CA HIS A 88 4.02 -17.79 -1.17
C HIS A 88 4.08 -18.85 -0.09
N SER A 89 4.21 -18.44 1.18
CA SER A 89 4.34 -19.35 2.32
C SER A 89 3.03 -20.04 2.74
N GLY A 90 1.88 -19.46 2.40
CA GLY A 90 0.57 -19.93 2.88
C GLY A 90 0.36 -19.80 4.40
N ARG A 91 1.33 -19.24 5.13
CA ARG A 91 1.26 -19.07 6.59
C ARG A 91 0.29 -17.95 6.93
N LYS A 92 -0.47 -18.12 8.03
CA LYS A 92 -1.22 -17.02 8.63
C LYS A 92 -0.25 -15.95 9.15
N VAL A 93 -0.58 -14.70 8.90
CA VAL A 93 0.19 -13.52 9.30
C VAL A 93 -0.75 -12.53 9.98
N THR A 94 -0.31 -11.98 11.11
CA THR A 94 -0.88 -10.76 11.70
C THR A 94 0.11 -9.63 11.49
N LEU A 95 -0.37 -8.54 10.90
CA LEU A 95 0.40 -7.34 10.57
C LEU A 95 -0.12 -6.17 11.41
N ARG A 96 0.78 -5.35 11.94
CA ARG A 96 0.44 -4.07 12.59
C ARG A 96 1.27 -2.93 12.00
N ILE A 97 0.62 -1.88 11.55
CA ILE A 97 1.29 -0.65 11.07
C ILE A 97 1.21 0.37 12.20
N LYS A 98 2.36 0.86 12.66
CA LYS A 98 2.48 1.77 13.79
C LYS A 98 3.07 3.12 13.35
N PRO A 99 2.65 4.23 13.97
CA PRO A 99 3.31 5.52 13.82
C PRO A 99 4.80 5.43 14.21
N ALA A 100 5.64 6.19 13.52
CA ALA A 100 7.08 6.26 13.76
C ALA A 100 7.56 7.73 13.78
N PRO A 101 8.69 8.03 14.43
CA PRO A 101 9.25 9.39 14.46
C PRO A 101 9.75 9.83 13.07
N ALA A 102 10.14 11.10 12.95
CA ALA A 102 10.76 11.62 11.73
C ALA A 102 12.08 10.91 11.41
N ASP A 103 12.40 10.83 10.11
CA ASP A 103 13.60 10.19 9.57
C ASP A 103 13.81 8.71 9.97
N HIS A 104 12.77 8.05 10.50
CA HIS A 104 12.76 6.62 10.78
C HIS A 104 12.71 5.76 9.51
N GLY A 105 12.02 6.27 8.47
CA GLY A 105 11.69 5.52 7.26
C GLY A 105 10.65 4.41 7.50
N ILE A 106 10.54 3.48 6.56
CA ILE A 106 9.74 2.27 6.73
C ILE A 106 10.64 1.15 7.26
N ARG A 107 10.30 0.57 8.42
CA ARG A 107 11.03 -0.57 9.01
C ARG A 107 10.05 -1.70 9.33
N PHE A 108 10.35 -2.90 8.85
CA PHE A 108 9.65 -4.11 9.26
C PHE A 108 10.22 -4.64 10.57
N ARG A 109 9.40 -5.29 11.39
CA ARG A 109 9.79 -5.82 12.71
C ARG A 109 9.20 -7.21 12.94
N ARG A 110 10.06 -8.22 13.03
CA ARG A 110 9.67 -9.63 13.19
C ARG A 110 9.46 -9.98 14.66
N LEU A 111 8.22 -9.89 15.13
CA LEU A 111 7.81 -10.19 16.50
C LEU A 111 8.06 -11.65 16.90
N ASP A 112 7.95 -12.57 15.94
CA ASP A 112 8.28 -13.99 16.12
C ASP A 112 9.79 -14.27 16.20
N LEU A 113 10.63 -13.26 15.96
CA LEU A 113 12.09 -13.28 16.10
C LEU A 113 12.54 -12.18 17.08
N ASN A 114 11.93 -12.14 18.28
CA ASN A 114 12.24 -11.19 19.36
C ASN A 114 12.19 -9.69 18.96
N GLY A 115 11.52 -9.36 17.86
CA GLY A 115 11.42 -7.98 17.36
C GLY A 115 12.65 -7.51 16.59
N LEU A 116 13.43 -8.41 15.96
CA LEU A 116 14.45 -8.03 14.97
C LEU A 116 13.86 -7.14 13.87
N GLU A 117 14.60 -6.11 13.45
CA GLU A 117 14.15 -5.13 12.47
C GLU A 117 14.84 -5.28 11.11
N VAL A 118 14.08 -5.07 10.04
CA VAL A 118 14.53 -5.10 8.64
C VAL A 118 14.09 -3.78 7.98
N PRO A 119 15.02 -2.84 7.72
CA PRO A 119 14.71 -1.60 7.02
C PRO A 119 14.27 -1.83 5.57
N ALA A 120 13.39 -0.98 5.05
CA ALA A 120 12.94 -1.01 3.65
C ALA A 120 13.94 -0.30 2.72
N GLU A 121 15.15 -0.85 2.62
CA GLU A 121 16.30 -0.25 1.93
C GLU A 121 16.82 -1.20 0.82
N ALA A 122 17.28 -0.65 -0.31
CA ALA A 122 17.65 -1.43 -1.50
C ALA A 122 18.91 -2.32 -1.33
N ASP A 123 19.69 -2.11 -0.27
CA ASP A 123 20.82 -2.95 0.12
C ASP A 123 20.40 -4.20 0.92
N ARG A 124 19.15 -4.23 1.44
CA ARG A 124 18.57 -5.37 2.18
C ARG A 124 17.89 -6.40 1.27
N ILE A 125 17.82 -6.16 -0.04
CA ILE A 125 17.14 -7.04 -1.00
C ILE A 125 17.85 -8.40 -1.05
N SER A 126 17.10 -9.47 -0.73
CA SER A 126 17.65 -10.83 -0.56
C SER A 126 17.11 -11.84 -1.56
N SER A 127 15.87 -11.66 -2.05
CA SER A 127 15.25 -12.51 -3.07
C SER A 127 14.30 -11.70 -3.93
N LEU A 128 14.23 -12.08 -5.21
CA LEU A 128 13.41 -11.45 -6.26
C LEU A 128 12.64 -12.53 -7.05
N SER A 129 12.47 -13.71 -6.43
CA SER A 129 11.77 -14.87 -6.98
C SER A 129 10.27 -14.71 -6.76
N TYR A 130 9.58 -14.18 -7.78
CA TYR A 130 8.13 -13.92 -7.83
C TYR A 130 7.60 -12.80 -6.91
N ALA A 131 8.36 -12.39 -5.91
CA ALA A 131 8.08 -11.27 -5.00
C ALA A 131 9.40 -10.61 -4.57
N THR A 132 9.34 -9.40 -4.00
CA THR A 132 10.51 -8.75 -3.40
C THR A 132 10.63 -9.13 -1.93
N ALA A 133 11.81 -9.58 -1.52
CA ALA A 133 12.11 -9.92 -0.13
C ALA A 133 13.34 -9.19 0.40
N LEU A 134 13.26 -8.78 1.66
CA LEU A 134 14.30 -8.07 2.40
C LEU A 134 14.86 -8.96 3.51
N THR A 135 16.12 -8.76 3.88
CA THR A 135 16.78 -9.44 5.00
C THR A 135 17.67 -8.51 5.81
N GLN A 136 17.73 -8.75 7.12
CA GLN A 136 18.75 -8.20 8.01
C GLN A 136 18.96 -9.19 9.16
N ASP A 137 20.24 -9.48 9.47
CA ASP A 137 20.64 -10.48 10.45
C ASP A 137 19.93 -11.83 10.22
N ALA A 138 19.24 -12.36 11.24
CA ALA A 138 18.44 -13.59 11.14
C ALA A 138 16.99 -13.36 10.66
N ALA A 139 16.60 -12.11 10.38
CA ALA A 139 15.24 -11.75 9.99
C ALA A 139 15.11 -11.53 8.47
N SER A 140 13.97 -11.96 7.94
CA SER A 140 13.57 -11.72 6.55
C SER A 140 12.09 -11.38 6.45
N VAL A 141 11.71 -10.62 5.41
CA VAL A 141 10.33 -10.27 5.08
C VAL A 141 10.14 -10.29 3.58
N GLY A 142 9.29 -11.18 3.08
CA GLY A 142 8.89 -11.26 1.67
C GLY A 142 7.58 -10.55 1.35
N THR A 143 7.37 -10.31 0.05
CA THR A 143 6.13 -9.77 -0.55
C THR A 143 5.83 -8.35 -0.06
N VAL A 144 6.87 -7.52 0.07
CA VAL A 144 6.80 -6.16 0.63
C VAL A 144 6.18 -5.13 -0.33
N GLU A 145 6.28 -5.39 -1.62
CA GLU A 145 5.96 -4.49 -2.73
C GLU A 145 4.58 -3.83 -2.63
N HIS A 146 3.51 -4.58 -2.34
CA HIS A 146 2.14 -4.02 -2.34
C HIS A 146 1.88 -3.08 -1.16
N LEU A 147 2.49 -3.36 -0.01
CA LEU A 147 2.42 -2.49 1.17
C LEU A 147 3.28 -1.24 0.97
N LEU A 148 4.49 -1.39 0.43
CA LEU A 148 5.36 -0.26 0.11
C LEU A 148 4.73 0.65 -0.96
N ALA A 149 4.06 0.07 -1.96
CA ALA A 149 3.30 0.83 -2.95
C ALA A 149 2.20 1.67 -2.28
N ALA A 150 1.45 1.11 -1.33
CA ALA A 150 0.44 1.83 -0.56
C ALA A 150 1.03 2.99 0.26
N PHE A 151 2.21 2.81 0.88
CA PHE A 151 2.90 3.88 1.59
C PHE A 151 3.39 5.00 0.67
N VAL A 152 3.99 4.67 -0.48
CA VAL A 152 4.39 5.68 -1.48
C VAL A 152 3.17 6.44 -2.00
N GLY A 153 2.13 5.70 -2.40
CA GLY A 153 0.90 6.25 -2.97
C GLY A 153 0.14 7.19 -2.03
N LEU A 154 0.10 6.87 -0.73
CA LEU A 154 -0.54 7.71 0.31
C LEU A 154 0.44 8.65 1.04
N GLY A 155 1.67 8.74 0.54
CA GLY A 155 2.70 9.63 1.07
C GLY A 155 3.10 9.37 2.53
N VAL A 156 3.08 8.13 3.00
CA VAL A 156 3.57 7.72 4.33
C VAL A 156 5.09 7.52 4.27
N ASP A 157 5.84 8.36 4.96
CA ASP A 157 7.31 8.30 4.97
C ASP A 157 7.87 7.44 6.10
N ASN A 158 7.19 7.46 7.26
CA ASN A 158 7.68 6.83 8.48
C ASN A 158 6.65 5.85 9.05
N ALA A 159 7.02 4.57 9.20
CA ALA A 159 6.19 3.56 9.87
C ALA A 159 7.03 2.39 10.41
N THR A 160 6.57 1.78 11.51
CA THR A 160 7.02 0.46 11.94
C THR A 160 5.96 -0.57 11.54
N VAL A 161 6.34 -1.57 10.75
CA VAL A 161 5.46 -2.66 10.29
C VAL A 161 5.81 -3.93 11.06
N GLU A 162 5.04 -4.24 12.09
CA GLU A 162 5.24 -5.45 12.89
C GLU A 162 4.56 -6.66 12.24
N LEU A 163 5.27 -7.80 12.22
CA LEU A 163 4.85 -9.06 11.63
C LEU A 163 5.16 -10.22 12.57
N ASN A 164 4.31 -11.26 12.59
CA ASN A 164 4.56 -12.53 13.29
C ASN A 164 4.95 -13.70 12.36
N ALA A 165 5.33 -13.38 11.10
CA ALA A 165 5.82 -14.33 10.11
C ALA A 165 6.70 -13.61 9.08
N ALA A 166 7.39 -14.38 8.23
CA ALA A 166 8.39 -13.90 7.27
C ALA A 166 7.82 -13.33 5.95
N GLU A 167 6.52 -13.04 5.88
CA GLU A 167 5.85 -12.58 4.66
C GLU A 167 4.74 -11.59 5.02
N VAL A 168 4.56 -10.55 4.22
CA VAL A 168 3.39 -9.65 4.32
C VAL A 168 2.13 -10.42 3.88
N PRO A 169 0.97 -10.25 4.53
CA PRO A 169 -0.26 -10.92 4.10
C PRO A 169 -0.71 -10.39 2.73
N ILE A 170 -1.05 -11.28 1.80
CA ILE A 170 -1.42 -10.90 0.42
C ILE A 170 -2.77 -10.16 0.31
N MET A 171 -3.59 -10.23 1.36
CA MET A 171 -4.94 -9.68 1.40
C MET A 171 -5.78 -10.16 0.21
N ASP A 172 -6.17 -9.27 -0.70
CA ASP A 172 -6.92 -9.56 -1.93
C ASP A 172 -6.04 -9.56 -3.20
N GLY A 173 -4.72 -9.57 -3.04
CA GLY A 173 -3.74 -9.50 -4.13
C GLY A 173 -3.41 -8.08 -4.59
N SER A 174 -3.95 -7.05 -3.94
CA SER A 174 -3.83 -5.65 -4.34
C SER A 174 -3.41 -4.75 -3.17
N ALA A 175 -3.06 -3.50 -3.45
CA ALA A 175 -2.74 -2.51 -2.43
C ALA A 175 -3.98 -1.87 -1.79
N ALA A 176 -5.19 -2.04 -2.36
CA ALA A 176 -6.41 -1.40 -1.87
C ALA A 176 -6.73 -1.76 -0.41
N SER A 177 -6.44 -3.00 -0.01
CA SER A 177 -6.56 -3.44 1.38
C SER A 177 -5.65 -2.64 2.34
N PHE A 178 -4.43 -2.30 1.92
CA PHE A 178 -3.51 -1.48 2.72
C PHE A 178 -3.86 0.01 2.68
N VAL A 179 -4.33 0.51 1.54
CA VAL A 179 -4.88 1.87 1.39
C VAL A 179 -6.03 2.09 2.38
N TYR A 180 -6.95 1.12 2.48
CA TYR A 180 -8.03 1.16 3.48
C TYR A 180 -7.49 1.25 4.91
N LEU A 181 -6.50 0.43 5.30
CA LEU A 181 -5.93 0.45 6.65
C LEU A 181 -5.23 1.78 6.98
N VAL A 182 -4.53 2.39 6.01
CA VAL A 182 -3.87 3.69 6.19
C VAL A 182 -4.89 4.83 6.33
N HIS A 183 -5.97 4.83 5.54
CA HIS A 183 -7.07 5.78 5.72
C HIS A 183 -7.81 5.59 7.06
N GLU A 184 -8.04 4.34 7.47
CA GLU A 184 -8.67 3.98 8.75
C GLU A 184 -7.83 4.47 9.94
N ALA A 185 -6.51 4.28 9.89
CA ALA A 185 -5.56 4.81 10.88
C ALA A 185 -5.47 6.34 10.88
N GLY A 186 -5.75 6.98 9.74
CA GLY A 186 -5.43 8.38 9.45
C GLY A 186 -3.92 8.62 9.34
N VAL A 187 -3.55 9.76 8.76
CA VAL A 187 -2.15 10.18 8.57
C VAL A 187 -1.95 11.56 9.21
N LYS A 188 -0.84 11.74 9.94
CA LYS A 188 -0.43 13.01 10.53
C LYS A 188 0.90 13.48 9.97
N THR A 189 1.12 14.79 10.00
CA THR A 189 2.39 15.42 9.62
C THR A 189 3.35 15.49 10.81
N LEU A 190 4.64 15.45 10.52
CA LEU A 190 5.73 15.56 11.47
C LEU A 190 6.39 16.95 11.38
N SER A 191 7.38 17.24 12.23
CA SER A 191 8.14 18.49 12.22
C SER A 191 9.16 18.57 11.09
N ALA A 192 9.77 17.44 10.71
CA ALA A 192 10.78 17.36 9.67
C ALA A 192 10.23 17.59 8.26
N ALA A 193 11.08 18.12 7.37
CA ALA A 193 10.77 18.29 5.96
C ALA A 193 10.86 16.97 5.19
N ARG A 194 9.98 16.81 4.20
CA ARG A 194 9.94 15.67 3.29
C ARG A 194 10.88 15.93 2.11
N ARG A 195 11.97 15.17 2.05
CA ARG A 195 12.96 15.20 0.96
C ARG A 195 12.56 14.25 -0.15
N PHE A 196 12.61 14.74 -1.38
CA PHE A 196 12.30 14.00 -2.61
C PHE A 196 13.56 13.85 -3.45
N LEU A 197 13.71 12.71 -4.12
CA LEU A 197 14.75 12.50 -5.13
C LEU A 197 14.25 13.07 -6.46
N LYS A 198 14.69 14.27 -6.83
CA LYS A 198 14.36 14.87 -8.14
C LYS A 198 15.40 14.47 -9.18
N VAL A 199 14.94 13.79 -10.23
CA VAL A 199 15.78 13.31 -11.34
C VAL A 199 16.19 14.49 -12.23
N ALA A 200 17.50 14.68 -12.40
CA ALA A 200 18.11 15.76 -13.17
C ALA A 200 18.58 15.32 -14.56
N ARG A 201 19.06 14.07 -14.70
CA ARG A 201 19.38 13.43 -15.99
C ARG A 201 18.82 12.00 -16.06
N PRO A 202 18.57 11.46 -17.26
CA PRO A 202 18.03 10.10 -17.39
C PRO A 202 18.96 9.04 -16.79
N ILE A 203 18.36 8.05 -16.13
CA ILE A 203 19.03 6.82 -15.65
C ILE A 203 18.34 5.65 -16.33
N VAL A 204 19.10 4.69 -16.88
CA VAL A 204 18.56 3.58 -17.69
C VAL A 204 19.22 2.26 -17.30
N LEU A 205 18.43 1.21 -17.11
CA LEU A 205 18.88 -0.17 -16.99
C LEU A 205 18.20 -1.05 -18.05
N SER A 206 18.96 -1.93 -18.68
CA SER A 206 18.44 -2.88 -19.69
C SER A 206 19.06 -4.26 -19.51
N LYS A 207 18.26 -5.30 -19.76
CA LYS A 207 18.69 -6.70 -19.69
C LYS A 207 17.94 -7.50 -20.76
N GLY A 208 18.61 -7.72 -21.90
CA GLY A 208 17.98 -8.31 -23.08
C GLY A 208 16.89 -7.39 -23.63
N ASP A 209 15.69 -7.93 -23.82
CA ASP A 209 14.48 -7.22 -24.27
C ASP A 209 13.79 -6.39 -23.17
N LYS A 210 14.25 -6.49 -21.91
CA LYS A 210 13.66 -5.78 -20.76
C LYS A 210 14.40 -4.47 -20.51
N ARG A 211 13.65 -3.40 -20.25
CA ARG A 211 14.20 -2.06 -19.95
C ARG A 211 13.41 -1.38 -18.85
N ILE A 212 14.10 -0.64 -18.00
CA ILE A 212 13.53 0.36 -17.10
C ILE A 212 14.39 1.62 -17.15
N ALA A 213 13.76 2.77 -17.06
CA ALA A 213 14.41 4.07 -17.05
C ALA A 213 13.64 5.04 -16.15
N VAL A 214 14.30 6.11 -15.72
CA VAL A 214 13.66 7.28 -15.13
C VAL A 214 14.20 8.52 -15.83
N TYR A 215 13.30 9.42 -16.22
CA TYR A 215 13.60 10.67 -16.91
C TYR A 215 13.22 11.86 -16.01
N PRO A 216 13.86 13.04 -16.21
CA PRO A 216 13.42 14.28 -15.58
C PRO A 216 11.94 14.56 -15.85
N SER A 217 11.22 15.01 -14.83
CA SER A 217 9.79 15.31 -14.83
C SER A 217 9.47 16.14 -13.59
N ASP A 218 8.45 17.00 -13.64
CA ASP A 218 8.00 17.76 -12.45
C ASP A 218 6.97 17.00 -11.59
N HIS A 219 6.57 15.81 -12.05
CA HIS A 219 5.65 14.92 -11.34
C HIS A 219 6.21 13.49 -11.27
N PHE A 220 5.81 12.74 -10.24
CA PHE A 220 5.99 11.29 -10.26
C PHE A 220 5.01 10.68 -11.26
N LYS A 221 5.54 10.02 -12.29
CA LYS A 221 4.77 9.46 -13.39
C LYS A 221 5.34 8.10 -13.75
N VAL A 222 4.49 7.12 -14.03
CA VAL A 222 4.89 5.77 -14.42
C VAL A 222 4.26 5.44 -15.77
N THR A 223 5.08 5.15 -16.77
CA THR A 223 4.66 4.41 -17.97
C THR A 223 5.13 2.98 -17.82
N TYR A 224 4.21 2.02 -17.86
CA TYR A 224 4.54 0.61 -17.86
C TYR A 224 3.97 -0.06 -19.10
N SER A 225 4.77 -0.92 -19.72
CA SER A 225 4.30 -1.78 -20.80
C SER A 225 4.68 -3.24 -20.56
N ILE A 226 3.72 -4.11 -20.79
CA ILE A 226 3.88 -5.56 -20.73
C ILE A 226 3.79 -6.15 -22.14
N SER A 227 4.43 -7.29 -22.33
CA SER A 227 4.27 -8.10 -23.54
C SER A 227 4.45 -9.56 -23.16
N PHE A 228 3.36 -10.32 -23.30
CA PHE A 228 3.27 -11.74 -22.99
C PHE A 228 2.65 -12.48 -24.16
N ASP A 229 3.16 -13.69 -24.42
CA ASP A 229 2.58 -14.62 -25.38
C ASP A 229 1.35 -15.31 -24.75
N HIS A 230 0.26 -14.54 -24.64
CA HIS A 230 -1.03 -15.00 -24.14
C HIS A 230 -2.17 -14.17 -24.75
N PRO A 231 -3.28 -14.78 -25.20
CA PRO A 231 -4.33 -14.09 -25.94
C PRO A 231 -4.97 -12.87 -25.26
N LEU A 232 -5.01 -12.84 -23.92
CA LEU A 232 -5.59 -11.73 -23.14
C LEU A 232 -4.57 -10.66 -22.73
N LEU A 233 -3.31 -11.04 -22.55
CA LEU A 233 -2.28 -10.09 -22.13
C LEU A 233 -1.70 -9.34 -23.34
N ARG A 234 -1.29 -10.07 -24.38
CA ARG A 234 -0.64 -9.53 -25.59
C ARG A 234 0.36 -8.41 -25.24
N HIS A 235 0.30 -7.28 -25.94
CA HIS A 235 0.94 -6.04 -25.53
C HIS A 235 -0.10 -5.11 -24.88
N GLN A 236 0.21 -4.60 -23.69
CA GLN A 236 -0.53 -3.52 -23.04
C GLN A 236 0.46 -2.44 -22.60
N SER A 237 0.03 -1.19 -22.62
CA SER A 237 0.82 -0.05 -22.18
C SER A 237 -0.10 0.96 -21.48
N ARG A 238 0.31 1.44 -20.30
CA ARG A 238 -0.40 2.47 -19.55
C ARG A 238 0.58 3.53 -19.07
N THR A 239 0.18 4.80 -19.11
CA THR A 239 0.86 5.90 -18.43
C THR A 239 -0.05 6.48 -17.36
N GLN A 240 0.46 6.62 -16.14
CA GLN A 240 -0.25 7.18 -15.00
C GLN A 240 0.64 8.20 -14.29
N GLN A 241 0.15 9.43 -14.10
CA GLN A 241 0.70 10.33 -13.09
C GLN A 241 0.19 9.86 -11.72
N ILE A 242 1.08 9.80 -10.73
CA ILE A 242 0.78 9.24 -9.41
C ILE A 242 0.54 10.38 -8.42
N THR A 243 -0.68 10.43 -7.89
CA THR A 243 -1.16 11.27 -6.79
C THR A 243 -1.84 10.37 -5.75
N GLU A 244 -2.23 10.89 -4.58
CA GLU A 244 -2.96 10.08 -3.58
C GLU A 244 -4.26 9.50 -4.18
N ASP A 245 -5.08 10.34 -4.83
CA ASP A 245 -6.34 9.94 -5.44
C ASP A 245 -6.15 8.94 -6.58
N SER A 246 -5.28 9.26 -7.56
CA SER A 246 -5.05 8.39 -8.71
C SER A 246 -4.32 7.09 -8.33
N PHE A 247 -3.52 7.07 -7.26
CA PHE A 247 -3.04 5.81 -6.72
C PHE A 247 -4.17 5.00 -6.12
N ALA A 248 -4.99 5.59 -5.23
CA ALA A 248 -6.06 4.89 -4.52
C ALA A 248 -7.16 4.34 -5.45
N GLU A 249 -7.54 5.10 -6.48
CA GLU A 249 -8.64 4.75 -7.40
C GLU A 249 -8.17 3.90 -8.59
N GLU A 250 -7.08 4.29 -9.26
CA GLU A 250 -6.67 3.69 -10.54
C GLU A 250 -5.61 2.58 -10.38
N ILE A 251 -4.76 2.59 -9.34
CA ILE A 251 -3.63 1.65 -9.25
C ILE A 251 -3.82 0.64 -8.12
N ALA A 252 -4.12 1.10 -6.91
CA ALA A 252 -4.19 0.28 -5.71
C ALA A 252 -5.13 -0.93 -5.80
N PRO A 253 -6.30 -0.88 -6.48
CA PRO A 253 -7.19 -2.03 -6.58
C PRO A 253 -6.73 -3.11 -7.57
N ALA A 254 -5.68 -2.89 -8.36
CA ALA A 254 -5.24 -3.86 -9.36
C ALA A 254 -4.54 -5.07 -8.72
N ARG A 255 -5.09 -6.27 -8.91
CA ARG A 255 -4.61 -7.50 -8.26
C ARG A 255 -3.44 -8.14 -8.99
N THR A 256 -2.64 -8.87 -8.21
CA THR A 256 -1.58 -9.73 -8.72
C THR A 256 -2.13 -10.86 -9.58
N PHE A 257 -1.27 -11.41 -10.44
CA PHE A 257 -1.67 -12.40 -11.42
C PHE A 257 -0.59 -13.45 -11.69
N GLY A 258 -1.02 -14.65 -12.06
CA GLY A 258 -0.13 -15.76 -12.43
C GLY A 258 -0.79 -16.73 -13.39
N PHE A 259 0.01 -17.51 -14.11
CA PHE A 259 -0.50 -18.54 -15.03
C PHE A 259 -0.76 -19.85 -14.29
N LEU A 260 -1.90 -20.50 -14.54
CA LEU A 260 -2.27 -21.78 -13.92
C LEU A 260 -1.17 -22.84 -14.08
N LYS A 261 -0.59 -22.93 -15.28
CA LYS A 261 0.53 -23.85 -15.62
C LYS A 261 1.80 -23.64 -14.78
N GLU A 262 1.98 -22.45 -14.20
CA GLU A 262 3.12 -22.11 -13.33
C GLU A 262 2.80 -22.37 -11.86
N VAL A 263 1.54 -22.21 -11.44
CA VAL A 263 1.11 -22.38 -10.03
C VAL A 263 1.45 -23.77 -9.48
N GLU A 264 1.27 -24.83 -10.26
CA GLU A 264 1.63 -26.19 -9.83
C GLU A 264 3.14 -26.35 -9.60
N GLN A 265 3.96 -25.83 -10.51
CA GLN A 265 5.42 -25.85 -10.40
C GLN A 265 5.93 -24.97 -9.26
N MET A 266 5.25 -23.85 -8.99
CA MET A 266 5.52 -22.99 -7.84
C MET A 266 5.22 -23.72 -6.53
N ARG A 267 4.07 -24.39 -6.43
CA ARG A 267 3.67 -25.17 -5.23
C ARG A 267 4.63 -26.32 -4.94
N GLN A 268 5.12 -27.02 -5.97
CA GLN A 268 6.19 -28.02 -5.83
C GLN A 268 7.51 -27.45 -5.29
N LYS A 269 7.76 -26.15 -5.46
CA LYS A 269 8.92 -25.41 -4.94
C LYS A 269 8.63 -24.67 -3.62
N GLY A 270 7.48 -24.93 -2.98
CA GLY A 270 7.08 -24.25 -1.73
C GLY A 270 6.62 -22.80 -1.89
N LEU A 271 6.21 -22.40 -3.10
CA LEU A 271 5.71 -21.08 -3.45
C LEU A 271 4.22 -21.13 -3.82
N ALA A 272 3.53 -19.98 -3.80
CA ALA A 272 2.10 -19.86 -4.08
C ALA A 272 1.19 -20.81 -3.26
N LEU A 273 1.62 -21.16 -2.04
CA LEU A 273 0.87 -22.05 -1.14
C LEU A 273 -0.37 -21.35 -0.56
N GLY A 274 -0.37 -20.01 -0.48
CA GLY A 274 -1.52 -19.18 -0.12
C GLY A 274 -2.30 -18.64 -1.32
N GLY A 275 -1.92 -18.95 -2.55
CA GLY A 275 -2.59 -18.43 -3.75
C GLY A 275 -3.99 -19.05 -3.96
N SER A 276 -5.01 -18.20 -4.07
CA SER A 276 -6.40 -18.54 -4.42
C SER A 276 -7.00 -17.52 -5.41
N LEU A 277 -8.19 -17.81 -5.93
CA LEU A 277 -8.93 -16.87 -6.79
C LEU A 277 -9.43 -15.62 -6.04
N ASP A 278 -9.35 -15.61 -4.71
CA ASP A 278 -9.71 -14.46 -3.87
C ASP A 278 -8.57 -13.43 -3.77
N ASN A 279 -7.32 -13.88 -4.00
CA ASN A 279 -6.11 -13.07 -3.81
C ASN A 279 -5.14 -13.04 -5.00
N ALA A 280 -5.49 -13.67 -6.12
CA ALA A 280 -4.75 -13.56 -7.37
C ALA A 280 -5.68 -13.77 -8.58
N ILE A 281 -5.36 -13.10 -9.69
CA ILE A 281 -5.95 -13.37 -11.00
C ILE A 281 -5.22 -14.56 -11.60
N VAL A 282 -5.93 -15.66 -11.87
CA VAL A 282 -5.32 -16.86 -12.44
C VAL A 282 -5.66 -16.95 -13.91
N LEU A 283 -4.63 -16.97 -14.75
CA LEU A 283 -4.73 -17.09 -16.20
C LEU A 283 -4.63 -18.57 -16.61
N GLY A 284 -5.67 -19.09 -17.25
CA GLY A 284 -5.62 -20.35 -17.98
C GLY A 284 -4.97 -20.18 -19.35
N GLU A 285 -5.17 -21.15 -20.25
CA GLU A 285 -4.61 -21.10 -21.61
C GLU A 285 -5.28 -20.03 -22.49
N THR A 286 -6.60 -19.86 -22.34
CA THR A 286 -7.44 -19.02 -23.22
C THR A 286 -8.20 -17.91 -22.47
N GLY A 287 -8.19 -17.92 -21.14
CA GLY A 287 -9.09 -17.11 -20.31
C GLY A 287 -8.55 -16.80 -18.90
N VAL A 288 -9.27 -15.94 -18.18
CA VAL A 288 -9.13 -15.74 -16.73
C VAL A 288 -10.07 -16.71 -16.01
N LEU A 289 -9.63 -17.31 -14.90
CA LEU A 289 -10.44 -18.25 -14.11
C LEU A 289 -11.33 -17.55 -13.06
N ASN A 290 -10.98 -16.33 -12.67
CA ASN A 290 -11.79 -15.48 -11.79
C ASN A 290 -13.01 -14.95 -12.56
N ASN A 291 -14.12 -14.69 -11.86
CA ASN A 291 -15.37 -14.23 -12.47
C ASN A 291 -15.21 -12.97 -13.34
N THR A 292 -14.46 -11.98 -12.87
CA THR A 292 -14.20 -10.71 -13.57
C THR A 292 -12.84 -10.10 -13.23
N LEU A 293 -12.34 -9.27 -14.14
CA LEU A 293 -11.32 -8.26 -13.84
C LEU A 293 -11.98 -7.04 -13.16
N ARG A 294 -11.18 -6.28 -12.41
CA ARG A 294 -11.56 -4.98 -11.82
C ARG A 294 -11.39 -3.83 -12.83
N PHE A 295 -10.44 -3.99 -13.74
CA PHE A 295 -10.15 -3.08 -14.85
C PHE A 295 -9.83 -3.90 -16.10
N GLU A 296 -10.11 -3.38 -17.29
CA GLU A 296 -9.72 -4.05 -18.55
C GLU A 296 -8.20 -4.22 -18.66
N ASP A 297 -7.45 -3.25 -18.14
CA ASP A 297 -5.99 -3.17 -18.10
C ASP A 297 -5.41 -3.51 -16.70
N GLU A 298 -6.10 -4.33 -15.89
CA GLU A 298 -5.71 -4.67 -14.51
C GLU A 298 -4.27 -5.21 -14.40
N PHE A 299 -3.81 -5.97 -15.40
CA PHE A 299 -2.46 -6.57 -15.42
C PHE A 299 -1.34 -5.53 -15.51
N VAL A 300 -1.47 -4.52 -16.38
CA VAL A 300 -0.46 -3.46 -16.50
C VAL A 300 -0.56 -2.44 -15.36
N ARG A 301 -1.76 -2.21 -14.82
CA ARG A 301 -1.94 -1.44 -13.56
C ARG A 301 -1.25 -2.12 -12.38
N HIS A 302 -1.34 -3.43 -12.26
CA HIS A 302 -0.60 -4.16 -11.22
C HIS A 302 0.92 -4.07 -11.39
N LYS A 303 1.42 -4.04 -12.64
CA LYS A 303 2.86 -3.80 -12.86
C LYS A 303 3.31 -2.35 -12.59
N ILE A 304 2.40 -1.37 -12.70
CA ILE A 304 2.62 -0.02 -12.15
C ILE A 304 2.69 -0.07 -10.61
N LEU A 305 1.78 -0.80 -9.96
CA LEU A 305 1.78 -1.00 -8.50
C LEU A 305 3.10 -1.63 -8.01
N ASP A 306 3.53 -2.74 -8.62
CA ASP A 306 4.78 -3.43 -8.30
C ASP A 306 6.00 -2.49 -8.36
N VAL A 307 6.17 -1.72 -9.45
CA VAL A 307 7.34 -0.85 -9.60
C VAL A 307 7.32 0.36 -8.65
N ILE A 308 6.13 0.86 -8.26
CA ILE A 308 6.01 1.89 -7.21
C ILE A 308 6.47 1.31 -5.87
N GLY A 309 6.09 0.07 -5.56
CA GLY A 309 6.50 -0.64 -4.35
C GLY A 309 8.00 -0.95 -4.29
N ASP A 310 8.56 -1.50 -5.37
CA ASP A 310 9.98 -1.82 -5.45
C ASP A 310 10.88 -0.57 -5.41
N LEU A 311 10.46 0.53 -6.05
CA LEU A 311 11.21 1.79 -6.03
C LEU A 311 11.09 2.56 -4.70
N ALA A 312 10.18 2.18 -3.80
CA ALA A 312 10.18 2.70 -2.42
C ALA A 312 11.51 2.40 -1.69
N LEU A 313 12.19 1.31 -2.06
CA LEU A 313 13.47 0.88 -1.48
C LEU A 313 14.65 1.82 -1.80
N VAL A 314 14.44 2.80 -2.69
CA VAL A 314 15.37 3.94 -2.89
C VAL A 314 15.40 4.87 -1.65
N GLY A 315 14.43 4.75 -0.74
CA GLY A 315 14.39 5.48 0.55
C GLY A 315 13.86 6.91 0.46
N HIS A 316 13.62 7.43 -0.75
CA HIS A 316 13.05 8.76 -0.98
C HIS A 316 11.96 8.72 -2.06
N PRO A 317 10.86 9.46 -1.91
CA PRO A 317 9.87 9.64 -2.99
C PRO A 317 10.52 10.25 -4.23
N ILE A 318 10.25 9.67 -5.40
CA ILE A 318 10.89 10.05 -6.67
C ILE A 318 10.06 11.13 -7.38
N ILE A 319 10.70 12.23 -7.78
CA ILE A 319 10.16 13.18 -8.75
C ILE A 319 10.85 12.91 -10.09
N GLY A 320 10.12 12.25 -10.99
CA GLY A 320 10.64 11.70 -12.24
C GLY A 320 9.61 10.87 -12.99
N HIS A 321 9.83 10.67 -14.29
CA HIS A 321 9.00 9.80 -15.13
C HIS A 321 9.69 8.44 -15.30
N VAL A 322 9.20 7.43 -14.56
CA VAL A 322 9.61 6.03 -14.70
C VAL A 322 8.99 5.45 -15.96
N VAL A 323 9.80 4.80 -16.81
CA VAL A 323 9.35 4.09 -18.01
C VAL A 323 9.88 2.67 -17.97
N ALA A 324 8.98 1.69 -17.89
CA ALA A 324 9.31 0.27 -17.81
C ALA A 324 8.70 -0.52 -18.97
N HIS A 325 9.48 -1.45 -19.53
CA HIS A 325 9.08 -2.37 -20.59
C HIS A 325 9.49 -3.80 -20.22
N ARG A 326 8.48 -4.67 -20.05
CA ARG A 326 8.63 -6.09 -19.67
C ARG A 326 9.51 -6.34 -18.44
N ALA A 327 9.59 -5.33 -17.57
CA ALA A 327 10.32 -5.37 -16.31
C ALA A 327 9.58 -6.22 -15.26
N GLY A 328 10.17 -6.32 -14.08
CA GLY A 328 9.65 -6.97 -12.88
C GLY A 328 10.68 -6.84 -11.76
N HIS A 329 10.39 -7.34 -10.56
CA HIS A 329 11.19 -7.17 -9.33
C HIS A 329 12.71 -7.27 -9.54
N ALA A 330 13.18 -8.29 -10.27
CA ALA A 330 14.60 -8.47 -10.61
C ALA A 330 15.26 -7.27 -11.32
N LEU A 331 14.54 -6.60 -12.22
CA LEU A 331 15.00 -5.39 -12.90
C LEU A 331 14.71 -4.11 -12.09
N HIS A 332 13.62 -4.09 -11.31
CA HIS A 332 13.28 -2.96 -10.45
C HIS A 332 14.31 -2.78 -9.33
N ALA A 333 14.69 -3.84 -8.63
CA ALA A 333 15.71 -3.84 -7.59
C ALA A 333 17.09 -3.40 -8.12
N GLY A 334 17.52 -3.97 -9.25
CA GLY A 334 18.76 -3.54 -9.91
C GLY A 334 18.71 -2.08 -10.35
N PHE A 335 17.52 -1.55 -10.67
CA PHE A 335 17.32 -0.15 -11.02
C PHE A 335 17.30 0.77 -9.79
N ALA A 336 16.70 0.35 -8.67
CA ALA A 336 16.77 1.07 -7.39
C ALA A 336 18.24 1.22 -6.93
N GLN A 337 19.02 0.14 -7.01
CA GLN A 337 20.46 0.18 -6.75
C GLN A 337 21.20 1.10 -7.73
N LYS A 338 20.86 1.07 -9.02
CA LYS A 338 21.46 1.95 -10.04
C LYS A 338 21.14 3.43 -9.81
N ILE A 339 19.93 3.76 -9.37
CA ILE A 339 19.56 5.14 -8.97
C ILE A 339 20.49 5.61 -7.84
N LEU A 340 20.66 4.81 -6.78
CA LEU A 340 21.52 5.17 -5.64
C LEU A 340 23.00 5.31 -6.03
N GLN A 341 23.49 4.51 -7.00
CA GLN A 341 24.86 4.58 -7.50
C GLN A 341 25.12 5.80 -8.39
N GLU A 342 24.15 6.22 -9.19
CA GLU A 342 24.25 7.42 -10.04
C GLU A 342 23.81 8.67 -9.26
N SER A 343 24.51 8.99 -8.17
CA SER A 343 24.17 10.11 -7.28
C SER A 343 24.33 11.50 -7.91
N ASP A 344 25.01 11.61 -9.06
CA ASP A 344 25.06 12.82 -9.89
C ASP A 344 23.82 12.98 -10.79
N ALA A 345 22.98 11.95 -10.89
CA ALA A 345 21.81 11.96 -11.78
C ALA A 345 20.57 12.65 -11.20
N TRP A 346 20.60 12.95 -9.89
CA TRP A 346 19.47 13.44 -9.12
C TRP A 346 19.96 14.29 -7.94
N HIS A 347 19.05 15.06 -7.37
CA HIS A 347 19.31 15.85 -6.16
C HIS A 347 18.18 15.63 -5.16
N LEU A 348 18.51 15.66 -3.85
CA LEU A 348 17.48 15.77 -2.83
C LEU A 348 16.94 17.19 -2.82
N VAL A 349 15.62 17.33 -2.92
CA VAL A 349 14.92 18.60 -2.80
C VAL A 349 13.86 18.51 -1.71
N ASP A 350 13.75 19.54 -0.88
CA ASP A 350 12.57 19.76 -0.05
C ASP A 350 11.47 20.25 -0.99
N ALA A 351 10.36 19.50 -1.13
CA ALA A 351 9.31 19.91 -2.06
C ALA A 351 8.63 21.19 -1.54
N PRO A 352 8.54 22.25 -2.37
CA PRO A 352 7.74 23.41 -2.01
C PRO A 352 6.31 22.96 -1.79
N LEU A 353 5.68 23.47 -0.73
CA LEU A 353 4.25 23.26 -0.48
C LEU A 353 3.51 23.72 -1.74
N ALA A 354 2.66 22.87 -2.32
CA ALA A 354 1.81 23.30 -3.42
C ALA A 354 1.03 24.55 -2.97
N PRO A 355 0.92 25.61 -3.79
CA PRO A 355 0.05 26.72 -3.44
C PRO A 355 -1.36 26.17 -3.20
N ALA A 356 -2.05 26.69 -2.19
CA ALA A 356 -3.45 26.36 -1.98
C ALA A 356 -4.21 26.66 -3.30
N PRO A 357 -5.18 25.82 -3.70
CA PRO A 357 -6.02 26.16 -4.83
C PRO A 357 -6.63 27.54 -4.57
N GLU A 358 -6.39 28.46 -5.51
CA GLU A 358 -6.90 29.82 -5.44
C GLU A 358 -8.42 29.74 -5.31
N GLU A 359 -8.99 30.29 -4.22
CA GLU A 359 -10.44 30.27 -4.02
C GLU A 359 -11.08 30.97 -5.23
N ALA A 360 -11.81 30.19 -6.03
CA ALA A 360 -12.48 30.69 -7.22
C ALA A 360 -13.40 31.84 -6.78
N ALA A 361 -13.06 33.05 -7.20
CA ALA A 361 -13.73 34.27 -6.77
C ALA A 361 -15.24 34.12 -7.01
N VAL A 362 -16.02 34.09 -5.92
CA VAL A 362 -17.47 34.01 -6.00
C VAL A 362 -17.94 35.28 -6.73
N PRO A 363 -18.61 35.17 -7.89
CA PRO A 363 -19.05 36.35 -8.62
C PRO A 363 -20.06 37.11 -7.76
N GLU A 364 -19.81 38.39 -7.53
CA GLU A 364 -20.69 39.25 -6.74
C GLU A 364 -22.11 39.22 -7.34
N THR A 365 -23.07 38.80 -6.52
CA THR A 365 -24.48 38.82 -6.91
C THR A 365 -24.95 40.26 -7.01
N VAL A 366 -25.07 40.77 -8.25
CA VAL A 366 -25.60 42.10 -8.55
C VAL A 366 -27.07 42.16 -8.14
N THR A 367 -27.36 42.66 -6.94
CA THR A 367 -28.70 42.94 -6.43
C THR A 367 -29.26 44.22 -7.05
N GLY A 368 -29.60 44.15 -8.33
CA GLY A 368 -30.25 45.24 -9.06
C GLY A 368 -31.72 45.42 -8.64
N THR A 369 -31.99 46.18 -7.58
CA THR A 369 -33.34 46.66 -7.26
C THR A 369 -33.76 47.76 -8.24
N GLN A 370 -34.59 47.44 -9.23
CA GLN A 370 -35.31 48.47 -9.99
C GLN A 370 -36.51 49.00 -9.19
N PRO A 371 -36.69 50.32 -9.05
CA PRO A 371 -37.90 50.88 -8.48
C PRO A 371 -39.04 50.86 -9.51
N VAL A 372 -40.18 50.30 -9.11
CA VAL A 372 -41.44 50.39 -9.88
C VAL A 372 -41.88 51.85 -9.90
N LYS A 373 -42.12 52.42 -11.09
CA LYS A 373 -42.83 53.69 -11.23
C LYS A 373 -44.33 53.42 -11.30
N THR A 374 -45.07 54.16 -10.47
CA THR A 374 -46.53 54.34 -10.48
C THR A 374 -47.01 55.04 -11.73
#